data_AF-A0A9D5NJI2-F1
#
_entry.id   AF-A0A9D5NJI2-F1
#
_cell.length_a   1.000
_cell.length_b   1.000
_cell.length_c   1.000
_cell.angle_alpha   90.00
_cell.angle_beta   90.00
_cell.angle_gamma   90.00
#
_symmetry.space_group_name_H-M   'P 1'
#
loop_
_entity.id
_entity.type
_entity.pdbx_description
1 polymer ?
#
loop_
_entity_poly.entity_id
_entity_poly.type
_entity_poly.pdbx_seq_one_letter_code
_entity_poly.pdbx_strand_id
1 'polypeptide(L)'
;MAVVSMNYLLEAGVHFGHQTKRWNPKMKEYIFTSRDDIYIIDLQKTAKKIEEAYVALNGIAANGGKVLFVGTKKQASDATKEEATRSNSFYVTERWLGGTLTNFKTIRRRVKRLEEIEKMEKDGTFEVLPKKEVIGLKKEYDKLNKLLCGIREMYKLPSALVIVDPSKEDIAIKEARKLKIPVFGIVDTNCDPDMVDYVIPGNDDAIRAVKLILGVLANAIVEAHGGEIVNYVSSEEKQPNDIMQQALETVKRKEDRRDNRRFDRNNDRKEFKPTQKKEAKKVETKTEQKQEAKEEKSTEKKAIVKEDLTSKTVAELRELAKAKEIKGYSTMKKAELIDALK
;
A
#
# COMPACT_ATOMS: atom_id res chain seq x y z
N MET A 1 19.59 -23.77 -15.97
CA MET A 1 19.27 -24.43 -14.68
C MET A 1 17.88 -23.99 -14.34
N ALA A 2 16.93 -24.89 -14.09
CA ALA A 2 15.54 -24.50 -13.91
C ALA A 2 15.38 -23.63 -12.64
N VAL A 3 15.13 -22.34 -12.83
CA VAL A 3 15.00 -21.37 -11.72
C VAL A 3 13.56 -21.27 -11.21
N VAL A 4 12.57 -21.51 -12.08
CA VAL A 4 11.14 -21.37 -11.77
C VAL A 4 10.34 -22.50 -12.42
N SER A 5 9.43 -23.13 -11.67
CA SER A 5 8.46 -24.06 -12.24
C SER A 5 7.39 -23.33 -13.05
N MET A 6 7.02 -23.92 -14.19
CA MET A 6 5.94 -23.46 -15.06
C MET A 6 4.61 -23.26 -14.29
N ASN A 7 4.36 -24.09 -13.28
CA ASN A 7 3.16 -24.00 -12.45
C ASN A 7 3.10 -22.70 -11.65
N TYR A 8 4.23 -22.25 -11.09
CA TYR A 8 4.28 -20.97 -10.37
C TYR A 8 4.05 -19.77 -11.30
N LEU A 9 4.63 -19.78 -12.51
CA LEU A 9 4.39 -18.74 -13.52
C LEU A 9 2.91 -18.68 -13.94
N LEU A 10 2.27 -19.83 -14.07
CA LEU A 10 0.84 -19.95 -14.39
C LEU A 10 -0.02 -19.43 -13.23
N GLU A 11 0.18 -19.93 -12.01
CA GLU A 11 -0.61 -19.58 -10.82
C GLU A 11 -0.49 -18.09 -10.45
N ALA A 12 0.71 -17.52 -10.56
CA ALA A 12 0.96 -16.10 -10.31
C ALA A 12 0.33 -15.18 -11.37
N GLY A 13 -0.06 -15.70 -12.53
CA GLY A 13 -0.70 -14.96 -13.63
C GLY A 13 0.27 -14.23 -14.55
N VAL A 14 1.52 -14.71 -14.66
CA VAL A 14 2.58 -14.10 -15.51
C VAL A 14 2.22 -14.12 -17.00
N HIS A 15 1.40 -15.08 -17.42
CA HIS A 15 1.00 -15.30 -18.80
C HIS A 15 -0.05 -14.31 -19.35
N PHE A 16 -0.72 -13.54 -18.49
CA PHE A 16 -1.67 -12.53 -18.96
C PHE A 16 -0.92 -11.28 -19.40
N GLY A 17 -1.18 -10.80 -20.62
CA GLY A 17 -0.74 -9.49 -21.06
C GLY A 17 -1.87 -8.46 -21.12
N HIS A 18 -1.60 -7.36 -21.82
CA HIS A 18 -2.56 -6.31 -22.12
C HIS A 18 -3.59 -6.69 -23.22
N GLN A 19 -4.58 -5.82 -23.39
CA GLN A 19 -5.62 -5.92 -24.43
C GLN A 19 -5.02 -5.87 -25.85
N THR A 20 -5.64 -6.58 -26.79
CA THR A 20 -5.24 -6.67 -28.21
C THR A 20 -5.02 -5.32 -28.89
N LYS A 21 -5.76 -4.28 -28.48
CA LYS A 21 -5.67 -2.91 -29.02
C LYS A 21 -4.45 -2.11 -28.54
N ARG A 22 -3.72 -2.58 -27.53
CA ARG A 22 -2.63 -1.83 -26.86
C ARG A 22 -1.24 -2.44 -27.05
N TRP A 23 -1.11 -3.46 -27.90
CA TRP A 23 0.13 -4.19 -28.06
C TRP A 23 1.16 -3.49 -28.96
N ASN A 24 2.42 -3.84 -28.77
CA ASN A 24 3.54 -3.49 -29.61
C ASN A 24 3.84 -4.64 -30.60
N PRO A 25 3.87 -4.40 -31.93
CA PRO A 25 4.17 -5.43 -32.93
C PRO A 25 5.49 -6.19 -32.71
N LYS A 26 6.49 -5.60 -32.05
CA LYS A 26 7.76 -6.27 -31.72
C LYS A 26 7.60 -7.37 -30.67
N MET A 27 6.60 -7.27 -29.79
CA MET A 27 6.29 -8.32 -28.80
C MET A 27 5.67 -9.57 -29.42
N LYS A 28 5.42 -9.60 -30.75
CA LYS A 28 4.87 -10.76 -31.47
C LYS A 28 5.65 -12.06 -31.22
N GLU A 29 6.97 -11.98 -31.04
CA GLU A 29 7.76 -13.18 -30.74
C GLU A 29 7.38 -13.80 -29.39
N TYR A 30 7.05 -13.00 -28.39
CA TYR A 30 6.78 -13.44 -27.02
C TYR A 30 5.30 -13.72 -26.74
N ILE A 31 4.42 -13.45 -27.70
CA ILE A 31 2.98 -13.71 -27.61
C ILE A 31 2.66 -15.10 -28.18
N PHE A 32 1.95 -15.91 -27.41
CA PHE A 32 1.50 -17.24 -27.82
C PHE A 32 0.18 -17.19 -28.61
N THR A 33 -0.84 -16.54 -28.05
CA THR A 33 -2.18 -16.41 -28.67
C THR A 33 -2.96 -15.24 -28.06
N SER A 34 -4.16 -14.97 -28.54
CA SER A 34 -5.12 -14.05 -27.92
C SER A 34 -6.40 -14.78 -27.52
N ARG A 35 -6.92 -14.47 -26.33
CA ARG A 35 -8.19 -15.00 -25.82
C ARG A 35 -8.95 -13.88 -25.11
N ASP A 36 -10.26 -13.78 -25.35
CA ASP A 36 -11.13 -12.80 -24.67
C ASP A 36 -10.59 -11.35 -24.75
N ASP A 37 -10.10 -10.96 -25.94
CA ASP A 37 -9.41 -9.69 -26.24
C ASP A 37 -8.12 -9.39 -25.45
N ILE A 38 -7.55 -10.38 -24.75
CA ILE A 38 -6.29 -10.31 -24.02
C ILE A 38 -5.22 -11.16 -24.71
N TYR A 39 -4.00 -10.64 -24.83
CA TYR A 39 -2.87 -11.44 -25.30
C TYR A 39 -2.32 -12.35 -24.19
N ILE A 40 -1.98 -13.58 -24.56
CA ILE A 40 -1.34 -14.57 -23.69
C ILE A 40 0.14 -14.65 -24.07
N ILE A 41 1.01 -14.44 -23.09
CA ILE A 41 2.47 -14.48 -23.21
C ILE A 41 2.95 -15.95 -23.17
N ASP A 42 3.92 -16.28 -24.02
CA ASP A 42 4.53 -17.61 -24.07
C ASP A 42 5.45 -17.85 -22.87
N LEU A 43 4.93 -18.56 -21.87
CA LEU A 43 5.65 -18.90 -20.65
C LEU A 43 6.91 -19.75 -20.88
N GLN A 44 7.01 -20.51 -21.98
CA GLN A 44 8.25 -21.26 -22.29
C GLN A 44 9.38 -20.31 -22.67
N LYS A 45 9.05 -19.23 -23.38
CA LYS A 45 10.01 -18.14 -23.70
C LYS A 45 10.32 -17.31 -22.45
N THR A 46 9.31 -17.01 -21.62
CA THR A 46 9.51 -16.38 -20.31
C THR A 46 10.49 -17.17 -19.44
N ALA A 47 10.31 -18.47 -19.29
CA ALA A 47 11.18 -19.30 -18.46
C ALA A 47 12.65 -19.26 -18.93
N LYS A 48 12.89 -19.44 -20.24
CA LYS A 48 14.25 -19.32 -20.83
C LYS A 48 14.86 -17.94 -20.61
N LYS A 49 14.08 -16.87 -20.80
CA LYS A 49 14.53 -15.50 -20.59
C LYS A 49 14.80 -15.15 -19.13
N ILE A 50 14.05 -15.73 -18.20
CA ILE A 50 14.36 -15.67 -16.77
C ILE A 50 15.69 -16.37 -16.46
N GLU A 51 15.97 -17.55 -17.04
CA GLU A 51 17.27 -18.22 -16.86
C GLU A 51 18.44 -17.39 -17.40
N GLU A 52 18.31 -16.80 -18.61
CA GLU A 52 19.31 -15.88 -19.18
C GLU A 52 19.58 -14.68 -18.26
N ALA A 53 18.51 -14.03 -17.77
CA ALA A 53 18.59 -12.89 -16.86
C ALA A 53 19.21 -13.28 -15.51
N TYR A 54 18.85 -14.45 -14.97
CA TYR A 54 19.33 -14.97 -13.69
C TYR A 54 20.85 -15.18 -13.70
N VAL A 55 21.37 -15.84 -14.73
CA VAL A 55 22.82 -16.10 -14.87
C VAL A 55 23.61 -14.81 -15.00
N ALA A 56 23.13 -13.86 -15.81
CA ALA A 56 23.79 -12.57 -15.97
C ALA A 56 23.77 -11.73 -14.67
N LEU A 57 22.66 -11.73 -13.93
CA LEU A 57 22.53 -10.98 -12.68
C LEU A 57 23.35 -11.60 -11.54
N ASN A 58 23.39 -12.94 -11.45
CA ASN A 58 24.27 -13.66 -10.52
C ASN A 58 25.75 -13.32 -10.79
N GLY A 59 26.19 -13.34 -12.06
CA GLY A 59 27.55 -12.95 -12.44
C GLY A 59 27.90 -11.50 -12.07
N ILE A 60 26.97 -10.56 -12.19
CA ILE A 60 27.18 -9.16 -11.76
C ILE A 60 27.29 -9.06 -10.23
N ALA A 61 26.44 -9.78 -9.49
CA ALA A 61 26.47 -9.81 -8.03
C ALA A 61 27.73 -10.50 -7.47
N ALA A 62 28.19 -11.60 -8.08
CA ALA A 62 29.41 -12.31 -7.71
C ALA A 62 30.69 -11.46 -7.86
N ASN A 63 30.69 -10.52 -8.83
CA ASN A 63 31.73 -9.50 -9.00
C ASN A 63 31.64 -8.35 -7.97
N GLY A 64 30.77 -8.44 -6.96
CA GLY A 64 30.53 -7.39 -5.96
C GLY A 64 29.70 -6.20 -6.48
N GLY A 65 29.05 -6.35 -7.65
CA GLY A 65 28.19 -5.34 -8.23
C GLY A 65 26.89 -5.17 -7.43
N LYS A 66 26.45 -3.93 -7.23
CA LYS A 66 25.16 -3.62 -6.58
C LYS A 66 24.07 -3.39 -7.63
N VAL A 67 22.89 -3.94 -7.37
CA VAL A 67 21.72 -3.86 -8.25
C VAL A 67 20.78 -2.75 -7.75
N LEU A 68 20.11 -2.06 -8.68
CA LEU A 68 19.05 -1.10 -8.40
C LEU A 68 17.72 -1.62 -8.97
N PHE A 69 16.76 -1.88 -8.09
CA PHE A 69 15.40 -2.25 -8.46
C PHE A 69 14.52 -0.99 -8.63
N VAL A 70 13.76 -0.91 -9.72
CA VAL A 70 12.89 0.22 -10.05
C VAL A 70 11.50 -0.29 -10.40
N GLY A 71 10.50 0.16 -9.65
CA GLY A 71 9.10 -0.21 -9.87
C GLY A 71 8.16 0.82 -9.27
N THR A 72 7.82 1.84 -10.06
CA THR A 72 6.92 2.94 -9.65
C THR A 72 5.44 2.61 -9.80
N LYS A 73 5.10 1.49 -10.45
CA LYS A 73 3.75 0.91 -10.41
C LYS A 73 3.34 0.61 -8.98
N LYS A 74 2.09 0.95 -8.62
CA LYS A 74 1.51 0.63 -7.30
C LYS A 74 1.56 -0.87 -6.99
N GLN A 75 1.39 -1.70 -8.02
CA GLN A 75 1.42 -3.17 -7.92
C GLN A 75 2.84 -3.73 -7.76
N ALA A 76 3.87 -2.94 -8.12
CA ALA A 76 5.28 -3.31 -8.05
C ALA A 76 5.98 -2.76 -6.79
N SER A 77 5.58 -1.59 -6.29
CA SER A 77 6.21 -0.87 -5.17
C SER A 77 6.62 -1.78 -4.01
N ASP A 78 5.65 -2.51 -3.43
CA ASP A 78 5.89 -3.26 -2.20
C ASP A 78 6.81 -4.46 -2.43
N ALA A 79 6.61 -5.18 -3.54
CA ALA A 79 7.47 -6.29 -3.97
C ALA A 79 8.90 -5.82 -4.27
N THR A 80 9.04 -4.69 -4.98
CA THR A 80 10.34 -4.06 -5.31
C THR A 80 11.11 -3.73 -4.04
N LYS A 81 10.43 -3.18 -3.02
CA LYS A 81 11.05 -2.86 -1.72
C LYS A 81 11.43 -4.11 -0.93
N GLU A 82 10.55 -5.10 -0.85
CA GLU A 82 10.75 -6.34 -0.11
C GLU A 82 11.95 -7.12 -0.66
N GLU A 83 11.97 -7.37 -1.97
CA GLU A 83 13.00 -8.16 -2.64
C GLU A 83 14.36 -7.44 -2.73
N ALA A 84 14.37 -6.10 -2.90
CA ALA A 84 15.60 -5.32 -2.82
C ALA A 84 16.21 -5.32 -1.41
N THR A 85 15.36 -5.19 -0.38
CA THR A 85 15.82 -5.26 1.02
C THR A 85 16.39 -6.65 1.34
N ARG A 86 15.71 -7.72 0.91
CA ARG A 86 16.17 -9.11 1.07
C ARG A 86 17.50 -9.38 0.38
N SER A 87 17.70 -8.82 -0.83
CA SER A 87 18.93 -8.98 -1.62
C SER A 87 20.02 -7.94 -1.32
N ASN A 88 19.89 -7.15 -0.25
CA ASN A 88 20.82 -6.05 0.10
C ASN A 88 21.15 -5.15 -1.11
N SER A 89 20.11 -4.81 -1.87
CA SER A 89 20.14 -4.04 -3.11
C SER A 89 19.33 -2.74 -2.95
N PHE A 90 19.57 -1.79 -3.85
CA PHE A 90 18.91 -0.48 -3.80
C PHE A 90 17.53 -0.55 -4.46
N TYR A 91 16.62 0.36 -4.09
CA TYR A 91 15.29 0.42 -4.70
C TYR A 91 14.77 1.85 -4.97
N VAL A 92 13.88 1.99 -5.96
CA VAL A 92 13.05 3.18 -6.22
C VAL A 92 11.62 2.74 -6.50
N THR A 93 10.69 3.08 -5.62
CA THR A 93 9.28 2.61 -5.66
C THR A 93 8.24 3.70 -5.92
N GLU A 94 8.58 4.97 -5.77
CA GLU A 94 7.61 6.06 -5.82
C GLU A 94 7.63 6.81 -7.15
N ARG A 95 8.75 7.45 -7.48
CA ARG A 95 8.93 8.14 -8.76
C ARG A 95 10.41 8.23 -9.11
N TRP A 96 10.75 7.88 -10.35
CA TRP A 96 12.08 8.17 -10.89
C TRP A 96 12.30 9.69 -10.98
N LEU A 97 13.37 10.17 -10.36
CA LEU A 97 13.83 11.54 -10.52
C LEU A 97 14.77 11.59 -11.73
N GLY A 98 14.44 12.39 -12.75
CA GLY A 98 15.34 12.58 -13.89
C GLY A 98 16.71 13.12 -13.43
N GLY A 99 17.78 12.44 -13.83
CA GLY A 99 19.12 12.68 -13.33
C GLY A 99 19.54 11.79 -12.16
N THR A 100 18.78 10.74 -11.80
CA THR A 100 19.11 9.85 -10.67
C THR A 100 20.49 9.20 -10.84
N LEU A 101 20.82 8.76 -12.06
CA LEU A 101 22.11 8.16 -12.39
C LEU A 101 23.04 9.18 -13.05
N THR A 102 22.53 9.94 -14.02
CA THR A 102 23.34 10.86 -14.84
C THR A 102 23.75 12.14 -14.10
N ASN A 103 23.03 12.55 -13.05
CA ASN A 103 23.38 13.67 -12.17
C ASN A 103 23.47 13.22 -10.70
N PHE A 104 24.08 12.05 -10.48
CA PHE A 104 24.21 11.43 -9.16
C PHE A 104 24.81 12.36 -8.09
N LYS A 105 25.72 13.27 -8.44
CA LYS A 105 26.28 14.29 -7.52
C LYS A 105 25.21 15.18 -6.89
N THR A 106 24.17 15.56 -7.65
CA THR A 106 23.07 16.39 -7.14
C THR A 106 22.11 15.57 -6.28
N ILE A 107 21.88 14.31 -6.66
CA ILE A 107 21.05 13.36 -5.90
C ILE A 107 21.69 13.05 -4.55
N ARG A 108 23.00 12.75 -4.51
CA ARG A 108 23.75 12.55 -3.27
C ARG A 108 23.73 13.79 -2.36
N ARG A 109 23.69 15.01 -2.92
CA ARG A 109 23.47 16.24 -2.13
C ARG A 109 22.08 16.28 -1.48
N ARG A 110 21.03 15.77 -2.16
CA ARG A 110 19.67 15.65 -1.59
C ARG A 110 19.58 14.53 -0.54
N VAL A 111 20.30 13.42 -0.71
CA VAL A 111 20.46 12.39 0.34
C VAL A 111 21.20 12.95 1.56
N LYS A 112 22.28 13.72 1.36
CA LYS A 112 22.98 14.40 2.47
C LYS A 112 22.06 15.39 3.20
N ARG A 113 21.19 16.11 2.48
CA ARG A 113 20.17 16.99 3.09
C ARG A 113 19.15 16.21 3.93
N LEU A 114 18.75 15.02 3.51
CA LEU A 114 17.90 14.12 4.31
C LEU A 114 18.62 13.73 5.62
N GLU A 115 19.88 13.29 5.54
CA GLU A 115 20.72 12.94 6.69
C GLU A 115 20.97 14.14 7.64
N GLU A 116 21.09 15.35 7.10
CA GLU A 116 21.23 16.59 7.88
C GLU A 116 19.97 16.93 8.67
N ILE A 117 18.77 16.75 8.10
CA ILE A 117 17.51 17.01 8.81
C ILE A 117 17.30 16.00 9.94
N GLU A 118 17.66 14.72 9.75
CA GLU A 118 17.62 13.72 10.83
C GLU A 118 18.59 14.03 11.97
N LYS A 119 19.77 14.59 11.66
CA LYS A 119 20.73 15.03 12.69
C LYS A 119 20.14 16.18 13.50
N MET A 120 19.59 17.20 12.83
CA MET A 120 18.91 18.32 13.51
C MET A 120 17.76 17.86 14.42
N GLU A 121 17.03 16.80 14.05
CA GLU A 121 15.99 16.21 14.92
C GLU A 121 16.59 15.45 16.11
N LYS A 122 17.67 14.68 15.92
CA LYS A 122 18.37 13.94 16.99
C LYS A 122 19.13 14.85 17.97
N ASP A 123 19.70 15.93 17.47
CA ASP A 123 20.49 16.91 18.23
C ASP A 123 19.60 17.93 18.97
N GLY A 124 18.27 17.77 18.96
CA GLY A 124 17.32 18.66 19.64
C GLY A 124 17.15 20.04 18.99
N THR A 125 17.74 20.30 17.82
CA THR A 125 17.71 21.63 17.16
C THR A 125 16.28 22.07 16.84
N PHE A 126 15.36 21.13 16.62
CA PHE A 126 13.94 21.41 16.38
C PHE A 126 13.23 22.10 17.56
N GLU A 127 13.74 22.00 18.79
CA GLU A 127 13.12 22.64 19.97
C GLU A 127 13.43 24.14 20.04
N VAL A 128 14.57 24.55 19.47
CA VAL A 128 15.03 25.95 19.40
C VAL A 128 14.35 26.71 18.26
N LEU A 129 13.92 26.00 17.21
CA LEU A 129 13.36 26.59 16.00
C LEU A 129 11.86 26.94 16.12
N PRO A 130 11.39 28.01 15.43
CA PRO A 130 9.96 28.31 15.36
C PRO A 130 9.15 27.15 14.79
N LYS A 131 7.99 26.85 15.38
CA LYS A 131 7.10 25.74 14.95
C LYS A 131 6.76 25.75 13.45
N LYS A 132 6.70 26.92 12.82
CA LYS A 132 6.50 27.06 11.36
C LYS A 132 7.65 26.45 10.55
N GLU A 133 8.90 26.65 10.99
CA GLU A 133 10.10 26.12 10.33
C GLU A 133 10.24 24.62 10.56
N VAL A 134 9.96 24.15 11.78
CA VAL A 134 9.91 22.70 12.10
C VAL A 134 8.91 21.97 11.20
N ILE A 135 7.72 22.54 10.95
CA ILE A 135 6.74 21.98 10.00
C ILE A 135 7.28 22.00 8.57
N GLY A 136 8.05 23.01 8.17
CA GLY A 136 8.74 23.07 6.89
C GLY A 136 9.78 21.95 6.73
N LEU A 137 10.65 21.78 7.73
CA LEU A 137 11.69 20.75 7.77
C LEU A 137 11.09 19.34 7.77
N LYS A 138 10.04 19.07 8.54
CA LYS A 138 9.33 17.78 8.53
C LYS A 138 8.72 17.48 7.16
N LYS A 139 8.09 18.47 6.50
CA LYS A 139 7.60 18.30 5.11
C LYS A 139 8.71 18.08 4.08
N GLU A 140 9.88 18.71 4.26
CA GLU A 140 11.05 18.45 3.42
C GLU A 140 11.56 17.01 3.64
N TYR A 141 11.70 16.59 4.90
CA TYR A 141 12.08 15.24 5.30
C TYR A 141 11.13 14.19 4.74
N ASP A 142 9.81 14.30 4.96
CA ASP A 142 8.82 13.33 4.48
C ASP A 142 8.92 13.14 2.96
N LYS A 143 9.07 14.24 2.23
CA LYS A 143 9.20 14.22 0.76
C LYS A 143 10.52 13.59 0.30
N LEU A 144 11.64 13.90 0.96
CA LEU A 144 12.95 13.34 0.63
C LEU A 144 13.03 11.86 1.00
N ASN A 145 12.59 11.48 2.21
CA ASN A 145 12.59 10.11 2.70
C ASN A 145 11.73 9.21 1.78
N LYS A 146 10.52 9.67 1.46
CA LYS A 146 9.61 8.96 0.56
C LYS A 146 10.22 8.66 -0.81
N LEU A 147 11.00 9.59 -1.38
CA LEU A 147 11.59 9.43 -2.73
C LEU A 147 12.97 8.77 -2.73
N LEU A 148 13.79 8.97 -1.69
CA LEU A 148 15.22 8.64 -1.67
C LEU A 148 15.61 7.51 -0.71
N CYS A 149 14.68 6.97 0.10
CA CYS A 149 14.99 5.96 1.12
C CYS A 149 15.78 4.76 0.57
N GLY A 150 15.35 4.17 -0.56
CA GLY A 150 15.99 2.99 -1.15
C GLY A 150 17.32 3.24 -1.88
N ILE A 151 17.73 4.51 -2.03
CA ILE A 151 19.06 4.89 -2.57
C ILE A 151 19.91 5.67 -1.54
N ARG A 152 19.50 5.68 -0.26
CA ARG A 152 20.19 6.38 0.82
C ARG A 152 21.64 5.90 0.99
N GLU A 153 21.85 4.60 0.97
CA GLU A 153 23.17 3.97 1.14
C GLU A 153 23.93 3.81 -0.20
N MET A 154 23.39 4.37 -1.28
CA MET A 154 24.04 4.36 -2.59
C MET A 154 25.14 5.44 -2.62
N TYR A 155 26.39 4.99 -2.58
CA TYR A 155 27.60 5.84 -2.69
C TYR A 155 28.29 5.74 -4.06
N LYS A 156 28.04 4.65 -4.79
CA LYS A 156 28.52 4.39 -6.16
C LYS A 156 27.30 4.14 -7.06
N LEU A 157 27.47 4.29 -8.37
CA LEU A 157 26.44 3.90 -9.34
C LEU A 157 26.19 2.38 -9.28
N PRO A 158 24.96 1.91 -9.54
CA PRO A 158 24.66 0.48 -9.61
C PRO A 158 25.30 -0.15 -10.86
N SER A 159 25.60 -1.45 -10.75
CA SER A 159 26.19 -2.27 -11.82
C SER A 159 25.14 -2.92 -12.73
N ALA A 160 23.89 -3.02 -12.27
CA ALA A 160 22.74 -3.50 -13.02
C ALA A 160 21.47 -2.79 -12.54
N LEU A 161 20.47 -2.69 -13.42
CA LEU A 161 19.19 -2.07 -13.10
C LEU A 161 18.04 -2.99 -13.50
N VAL A 162 17.15 -3.30 -12.56
CA VAL A 162 15.96 -4.15 -12.76
C VAL A 162 14.72 -3.27 -12.79
N ILE A 163 13.89 -3.36 -13.84
CA ILE A 163 12.72 -2.51 -14.08
C ILE A 163 11.43 -3.33 -14.14
N VAL A 164 10.36 -2.79 -13.56
CA VAL A 164 8.97 -3.18 -13.84
C VAL A 164 8.32 -2.10 -14.69
N ASP A 165 7.72 -2.47 -15.83
CA ASP A 165 7.17 -1.57 -16.88
C ASP A 165 8.20 -0.60 -17.53
N PRO A 166 8.98 -1.07 -18.53
CA PRO A 166 9.84 -0.23 -19.36
C PRO A 166 9.14 0.97 -20.04
N SER A 167 7.82 0.90 -20.28
CA SER A 167 7.08 1.98 -20.93
C SER A 167 6.80 3.16 -20.00
N LYS A 168 6.79 2.95 -18.67
CA LYS A 168 6.66 4.02 -17.68
C LYS A 168 8.00 4.48 -17.12
N GLU A 169 9.00 3.62 -17.14
CA GLU A 169 10.32 3.85 -16.58
C GLU A 169 11.36 4.28 -17.65
N ASP A 170 10.88 4.83 -18.78
CA ASP A 170 11.68 5.18 -19.96
C ASP A 170 12.86 6.12 -19.66
N ILE A 171 12.70 7.06 -18.71
CA ILE A 171 13.77 7.96 -18.26
C ILE A 171 14.90 7.17 -17.58
N ALA A 172 14.57 6.18 -16.76
CA ALA A 172 15.56 5.34 -16.08
C ALA A 172 16.38 4.54 -17.10
N ILE A 173 15.71 3.97 -18.10
CA ILE A 173 16.34 3.25 -19.22
C ILE A 173 17.28 4.17 -20.02
N LYS A 174 16.80 5.36 -20.38
CA LYS A 174 17.59 6.36 -21.14
C LYS A 174 18.83 6.83 -20.36
N GLU A 175 18.75 6.91 -19.04
CA GLU A 175 19.90 7.21 -18.18
C GLU A 175 20.87 6.02 -18.06
N ALA A 176 20.36 4.80 -17.84
CA ALA A 176 21.17 3.59 -17.77
C ALA A 176 21.96 3.33 -19.06
N ARG A 177 21.29 3.45 -20.22
CA ARG A 177 21.92 3.31 -21.55
C ARG A 177 23.05 4.30 -21.80
N LYS A 178 22.88 5.57 -21.40
CA LYS A 178 23.96 6.58 -21.50
C LYS A 178 25.19 6.22 -20.66
N LEU A 179 24.99 5.52 -19.55
CA LEU A 179 26.05 5.08 -18.64
C LEU A 179 26.53 3.65 -18.90
N LYS A 180 25.98 2.96 -19.92
CA LYS A 180 26.25 1.56 -20.26
C LYS A 180 25.98 0.58 -19.09
N ILE A 181 24.99 0.90 -18.25
CA ILE A 181 24.51 0.01 -17.18
C ILE A 181 23.48 -0.95 -17.81
N PRO A 182 23.66 -2.28 -17.71
CA PRO A 182 22.73 -3.26 -18.26
C PRO A 182 21.36 -3.19 -17.57
N VAL A 183 20.30 -3.23 -18.38
CA VAL A 183 18.91 -3.15 -17.95
C VAL A 183 18.20 -4.50 -18.12
N PHE A 184 17.66 -4.99 -17.01
CA PHE A 184 16.79 -6.16 -16.92
C PHE A 184 15.37 -5.66 -16.75
N GLY A 185 14.38 -6.17 -17.49
CA GLY A 185 13.03 -5.62 -17.43
C GLY A 185 11.91 -6.65 -17.58
N ILE A 186 10.86 -6.50 -16.77
CA ILE A 186 9.58 -7.20 -16.98
C ILE A 186 8.83 -6.48 -18.10
N VAL A 187 8.60 -7.18 -19.22
CA VAL A 187 8.05 -6.61 -20.45
C VAL A 187 6.70 -7.23 -20.76
N ASP A 188 5.62 -6.46 -20.61
CA ASP A 188 4.29 -6.84 -21.12
C ASP A 188 4.16 -6.45 -22.60
N THR A 189 3.18 -7.03 -23.27
CA THR A 189 2.80 -6.92 -24.68
C THR A 189 2.64 -5.49 -25.23
N ASN A 190 2.44 -4.47 -24.38
CA ASN A 190 2.39 -3.05 -24.78
C ASN A 190 3.79 -2.39 -24.88
N CYS A 191 4.80 -2.98 -24.25
CA CYS A 191 6.15 -2.41 -24.19
C CYS A 191 6.97 -2.78 -25.44
N ASP A 192 8.01 -1.99 -25.72
CA ASP A 192 9.01 -2.33 -26.75
C ASP A 192 10.13 -3.17 -26.09
N PRO A 193 10.37 -4.43 -26.52
CA PRO A 193 11.42 -5.26 -25.96
C PRO A 193 12.81 -4.68 -26.19
N ASP A 194 13.02 -3.89 -27.25
CA ASP A 194 14.32 -3.29 -27.59
C ASP A 194 14.72 -2.16 -26.62
N MET A 195 13.89 -1.84 -25.62
CA MET A 195 14.23 -0.89 -24.55
C MET A 195 15.11 -1.49 -23.45
N VAL A 196 15.11 -2.81 -23.27
CA VAL A 196 15.88 -3.48 -22.21
C VAL A 196 16.87 -4.47 -22.81
N ASP A 197 17.95 -4.74 -22.11
CA ASP A 197 19.02 -5.61 -22.61
C ASP A 197 18.72 -7.08 -22.29
N TYR A 198 18.08 -7.32 -21.14
CA TYR A 198 17.53 -8.62 -20.73
C TYR A 198 16.00 -8.51 -20.61
N VAL A 199 15.32 -8.89 -21.68
CA VAL A 199 13.85 -8.93 -21.79
C VAL A 199 13.30 -10.11 -20.99
N ILE A 200 12.42 -9.85 -20.02
CA ILE A 200 11.66 -10.89 -19.31
C ILE A 200 10.17 -10.72 -19.67
N PRO A 201 9.63 -11.49 -20.64
CA PRO A 201 8.24 -11.36 -21.03
C PRO A 201 7.30 -11.78 -19.89
N GLY A 202 6.38 -10.90 -19.46
CA GLY A 202 5.45 -11.24 -18.39
C GLY A 202 4.55 -10.09 -17.95
N ASN A 203 3.48 -10.45 -17.24
CA ASN A 203 2.53 -9.54 -16.62
C ASN A 203 3.18 -8.60 -15.59
N ASP A 204 3.04 -7.30 -15.79
CA ASP A 204 3.58 -6.26 -14.92
C ASP A 204 2.51 -5.53 -14.06
N ASP A 205 1.23 -5.83 -14.28
CA ASP A 205 0.09 -5.27 -13.55
C ASP A 205 -0.40 -6.17 -12.40
N ALA A 206 -0.10 -7.47 -12.43
CA ALA A 206 -0.45 -8.41 -11.37
C ALA A 206 0.62 -8.48 -10.26
N ILE A 207 0.23 -8.14 -9.02
CA ILE A 207 1.11 -8.15 -7.83
C ILE A 207 1.83 -9.49 -7.65
N ARG A 208 1.13 -10.62 -7.86
CA ARG A 208 1.71 -11.96 -7.72
C ARG A 208 2.76 -12.27 -8.81
N ALA A 209 2.51 -11.86 -10.05
CA ALA A 209 3.44 -12.04 -11.16
C ALA A 209 4.72 -11.21 -10.95
N VAL A 210 4.58 -9.92 -10.63
CA VAL A 210 5.72 -9.04 -10.33
C VAL A 210 6.52 -9.56 -9.13
N LYS A 211 5.85 -9.95 -8.03
CA LYS A 211 6.56 -10.51 -6.86
C LYS A 211 7.32 -11.80 -7.19
N LEU A 212 6.74 -12.71 -7.97
CA LEU A 212 7.42 -13.94 -8.38
C LEU A 212 8.69 -13.63 -9.20
N ILE A 213 8.58 -12.78 -10.23
CA ILE A 213 9.72 -12.46 -11.10
C ILE A 213 10.80 -11.69 -10.34
N LEU A 214 10.43 -10.70 -9.52
CA LEU A 214 11.40 -9.96 -8.71
C LEU A 214 12.05 -10.83 -7.64
N GLY A 215 11.31 -11.73 -6.99
CA GLY A 215 11.87 -12.67 -6.00
C GLY A 215 12.85 -13.66 -6.62
N VAL A 216 12.60 -14.08 -7.85
CA VAL A 216 13.51 -14.90 -8.65
C VAL A 216 14.78 -14.14 -9.03
N LEU A 217 14.69 -12.88 -9.46
CA LEU A 217 15.89 -12.07 -9.74
C LEU A 217 16.67 -11.74 -8.46
N ALA A 218 15.99 -11.49 -7.34
CA ALA A 218 16.61 -11.29 -6.05
C ALA A 218 17.31 -12.56 -5.53
N ASN A 219 16.78 -13.75 -5.83
CA ASN A 219 17.47 -15.01 -5.55
C ASN A 219 18.82 -15.11 -6.26
N ALA A 220 18.94 -14.68 -7.52
CA ALA A 220 20.23 -14.67 -8.24
C ALA A 220 21.30 -13.86 -7.51
N ILE A 221 20.89 -12.73 -6.93
CA ILE A 221 21.75 -11.84 -6.15
C ILE A 221 22.10 -12.51 -4.81
N VAL A 222 21.12 -13.08 -4.10
CA VAL A 222 21.32 -13.71 -2.79
C VAL A 222 22.20 -14.96 -2.88
N GLU A 223 22.01 -15.79 -3.91
CA GLU A 223 22.85 -16.96 -4.20
C GLU A 223 24.31 -16.56 -4.44
N ALA A 224 24.56 -15.50 -5.21
CA ALA A 224 25.91 -14.98 -5.45
C ALA A 224 26.62 -14.48 -4.17
N HIS A 225 25.86 -14.15 -3.12
CA HIS A 225 26.37 -13.80 -1.80
C HIS A 225 26.35 -14.98 -0.79
N GLY A 226 25.92 -16.18 -1.21
CA GLY A 226 25.82 -17.37 -0.36
C GLY A 226 24.68 -17.36 0.66
N GLY A 227 23.62 -16.58 0.44
CA GLY A 227 22.46 -16.51 1.33
C GLY A 227 21.34 -17.51 1.01
N GLU A 228 20.30 -17.52 1.86
CA GLU A 228 19.15 -18.43 1.71
C GLU A 228 18.26 -18.06 0.51
N ILE A 229 18.00 -19.04 -0.36
CA ILE A 229 17.21 -18.91 -1.58
C ILE A 229 15.75 -19.26 -1.30
N VAL A 230 14.81 -18.46 -1.83
CA VAL A 230 13.38 -18.82 -1.79
C VAL A 230 13.09 -19.82 -2.91
N ASN A 231 12.68 -21.04 -2.58
CA ASN A 231 12.46 -22.09 -3.57
C ASN A 231 11.22 -21.82 -4.44
N TYR A 232 11.42 -21.65 -5.75
CA TYR A 232 10.37 -21.53 -6.77
C TYR A 232 10.37 -22.69 -7.79
N VAL A 233 11.12 -23.76 -7.52
CA VAL A 233 11.37 -24.88 -8.45
C VAL A 233 10.46 -26.09 -8.15
N SER A 234 10.31 -26.47 -6.89
CA SER A 234 9.49 -27.61 -6.46
C SER A 234 8.06 -27.16 -6.16
N SER A 235 7.09 -27.64 -6.97
CA SER A 235 5.65 -27.45 -6.71
C SER A 235 5.04 -28.54 -5.81
N GLU A 236 5.88 -29.31 -5.10
CA GLU A 236 5.44 -30.44 -4.28
C GLU A 236 5.41 -30.07 -2.78
N GLU A 237 4.29 -30.42 -2.15
CA GLU A 237 3.99 -30.33 -0.72
C GLU A 237 3.95 -28.94 -0.06
N LYS A 238 2.94 -28.16 -0.46
CA LYS A 238 1.84 -27.96 0.51
C LYS A 238 0.72 -28.91 0.10
N GLN A 239 0.27 -29.78 1.00
CA GLN A 239 -0.88 -30.63 0.65
C GLN A 239 -2.09 -29.72 0.36
N PRO A 240 -2.99 -30.08 -0.57
CA PRO A 240 -4.25 -29.35 -0.76
C PRO A 240 -5.02 -29.19 0.56
N ASN A 241 -4.85 -30.16 1.47
CA ASN A 241 -5.36 -30.16 2.83
C ASN A 241 -4.85 -28.98 3.69
N ASP A 242 -3.58 -28.57 3.60
CA ASP A 242 -3.05 -27.46 4.43
C ASP A 242 -3.58 -26.11 3.97
N ILE A 243 -3.70 -25.90 2.66
CA ILE A 243 -4.27 -24.68 2.08
C ILE A 243 -5.78 -24.62 2.40
N MET A 244 -6.48 -25.76 2.30
CA MET A 244 -7.88 -25.88 2.69
C MET A 244 -8.07 -25.65 4.20
N GLN A 245 -7.16 -26.15 5.06
CA GLN A 245 -7.20 -25.94 6.51
C GLN A 245 -6.92 -24.49 6.88
N GLN A 246 -5.92 -23.83 6.28
CA GLN A 246 -5.68 -22.39 6.50
C GLN A 246 -6.84 -21.51 6.00
N ALA A 247 -7.50 -21.90 4.90
CA ALA A 247 -8.74 -21.26 4.45
C ALA A 247 -9.90 -21.48 5.44
N LEU A 248 -10.08 -22.70 5.94
CA LEU A 248 -11.09 -23.02 6.95
C LEU A 248 -10.83 -22.33 8.30
N GLU A 249 -9.58 -22.21 8.74
CA GLU A 249 -9.21 -21.43 9.94
C GLU A 249 -9.44 -19.94 9.75
N THR A 250 -9.12 -19.36 8.59
CA THR A 250 -9.38 -17.93 8.35
C THR A 250 -10.86 -17.62 8.15
N VAL A 251 -11.68 -18.58 7.71
CA VAL A 251 -13.14 -18.51 7.73
C VAL A 251 -13.67 -18.64 9.16
N LYS A 252 -13.28 -19.68 9.92
CA LYS A 252 -13.64 -19.83 11.34
C LYS A 252 -13.28 -18.60 12.16
N ARG A 253 -12.05 -18.09 12.06
CA ARG A 253 -11.60 -16.85 12.74
C ARG A 253 -12.37 -15.60 12.30
N LYS A 254 -13.02 -15.59 11.13
CA LYS A 254 -13.98 -14.55 10.72
C LYS A 254 -15.39 -14.80 11.27
N GLU A 255 -15.81 -16.05 11.42
CA GLU A 255 -17.07 -16.47 12.04
C GLU A 255 -17.05 -16.26 13.55
N ASP A 256 -16.01 -16.69 14.27
CA ASP A 256 -15.78 -16.40 15.69
C ASP A 256 -15.80 -14.88 15.97
N ARG A 257 -15.18 -14.08 15.07
CA ARG A 257 -15.23 -12.60 15.12
C ARG A 257 -16.60 -12.01 14.79
N ARG A 258 -17.47 -12.73 14.09
CA ARG A 258 -18.87 -12.34 13.82
C ARG A 258 -19.78 -12.77 14.95
N ASP A 259 -19.53 -13.92 15.56
CA ASP A 259 -20.35 -14.49 16.62
C ASP A 259 -20.01 -13.89 17.99
N ASN A 260 -18.76 -13.53 18.32
CA ASN A 260 -18.49 -12.63 19.47
C ASN A 260 -19.22 -11.29 19.30
N ARG A 261 -19.23 -10.71 18.09
CA ARG A 261 -20.00 -9.48 17.76
C ARG A 261 -21.52 -9.66 17.76
N ARG A 262 -22.03 -10.89 17.84
CA ARG A 262 -23.45 -11.23 18.05
C ARG A 262 -23.73 -11.57 19.51
N PHE A 263 -22.77 -12.15 20.22
CA PHE A 263 -22.85 -12.46 21.65
C PHE A 263 -22.92 -11.19 22.49
N ASP A 264 -22.06 -10.19 22.22
CA ASP A 264 -22.13 -8.85 22.85
C ASP A 264 -23.55 -8.26 22.71
N ARG A 265 -24.08 -8.22 21.47
CA ARG A 265 -25.43 -7.68 21.19
C ARG A 265 -26.58 -8.47 21.80
N ASN A 266 -26.36 -9.73 22.17
CA ASN A 266 -27.37 -10.58 22.80
C ASN A 266 -27.27 -10.58 24.33
N ASN A 267 -26.12 -10.21 24.90
CA ASN A 267 -25.99 -9.99 26.34
C ASN A 267 -26.74 -8.71 26.75
N ASP A 268 -26.58 -7.63 25.97
CA ASP A 268 -27.35 -6.37 26.10
C ASP A 268 -28.89 -6.55 25.98
N ARG A 269 -29.36 -7.73 25.56
CA ARG A 269 -30.78 -8.05 25.37
C ARG A 269 -31.36 -9.04 26.37
N LYS A 270 -30.57 -9.54 27.34
CA LYS A 270 -31.03 -10.54 28.31
C LYS A 270 -31.39 -10.01 29.70
N GLU A 271 -31.11 -8.75 30.00
CA GLU A 271 -31.61 -8.09 31.21
C GLU A 271 -32.90 -7.30 30.97
N PHE A 272 -33.98 -8.01 30.61
CA PHE A 272 -35.33 -7.53 30.90
C PHE A 272 -36.29 -8.71 31.12
N LYS A 273 -36.77 -8.86 32.35
CA LYS A 273 -37.91 -9.74 32.69
C LYS A 273 -39.06 -8.91 33.30
N PRO A 274 -40.33 -9.35 33.15
CA PRO A 274 -41.44 -8.41 33.05
C PRO A 274 -42.42 -8.46 34.22
N THR A 275 -43.11 -7.35 34.47
CA THR A 275 -44.26 -7.26 35.40
C THR A 275 -45.58 -6.94 34.68
N GLN A 276 -46.24 -8.02 34.27
CA GLN A 276 -47.69 -8.28 34.31
C GLN A 276 -48.70 -7.27 33.71
N LYS A 277 -49.23 -7.68 32.55
CA LYS A 277 -50.66 -7.71 32.14
C LYS A 277 -51.69 -6.79 32.84
N LYS A 278 -52.46 -6.07 32.02
CA LYS A 278 -53.93 -6.13 32.03
C LYS A 278 -54.49 -6.02 30.61
N GLU A 279 -55.70 -6.54 30.41
CA GLU A 279 -56.25 -6.93 29.11
C GLU A 279 -56.88 -5.77 28.33
N ALA A 280 -56.89 -5.88 27.00
CA ALA A 280 -57.76 -5.08 26.13
C ALA A 280 -58.38 -5.97 25.03
N LYS A 281 -59.72 -5.91 24.88
CA LYS A 281 -60.45 -6.56 23.78
C LYS A 281 -60.26 -5.78 22.48
N LYS A 282 -60.40 -6.49 21.34
CA LYS A 282 -60.47 -5.94 19.97
C LYS A 282 -61.49 -4.79 19.85
N VAL A 283 -61.14 -3.73 19.11
CA VAL A 283 -61.86 -3.18 17.92
C VAL A 283 -60.81 -2.56 16.98
N GLU A 284 -61.13 -2.39 15.70
CA GLU A 284 -60.22 -2.09 14.58
C GLU A 284 -59.96 -0.59 14.31
N THR A 285 -58.98 -0.35 13.42
CA THR A 285 -58.85 0.77 12.47
C THR A 285 -58.39 2.19 12.91
N LYS A 286 -57.16 2.50 12.45
CA LYS A 286 -56.74 3.65 11.62
C LYS A 286 -56.65 5.10 12.17
N THR A 287 -55.43 5.63 11.94
CA THR A 287 -55.03 7.03 11.59
C THR A 287 -55.03 8.16 12.64
N GLU A 288 -53.86 8.83 12.71
CA GLU A 288 -53.64 10.25 13.08
C GLU A 288 -53.94 10.69 14.53
N GLN A 289 -53.36 11.77 15.09
CA GLN A 289 -52.07 12.45 14.91
C GLN A 289 -51.80 13.25 16.21
N LYS A 290 -50.50 13.44 16.56
CA LYS A 290 -49.94 14.58 17.32
C LYS A 290 -50.28 14.86 18.82
N GLN A 291 -49.21 15.38 19.45
CA GLN A 291 -49.14 16.36 20.57
C GLN A 291 -49.47 15.84 21.99
N GLU A 292 -48.45 15.87 22.88
CA GLU A 292 -48.25 16.85 23.98
C GLU A 292 -49.18 16.51 25.17
N ALA A 293 -48.67 16.26 26.38
CA ALA A 293 -47.96 17.19 27.26
C ALA A 293 -47.12 16.37 28.30
N LYS A 294 -46.08 16.87 28.99
CA LYS A 294 -46.18 17.71 30.22
C LYS A 294 -47.33 17.20 31.11
N GLU A 295 -47.18 16.87 32.38
CA GLU A 295 -46.31 17.37 33.46
C GLU A 295 -46.49 16.30 34.60
N GLU A 296 -45.78 16.24 35.74
CA GLU A 296 -45.24 17.29 36.60
C GLU A 296 -44.36 16.63 37.70
N LYS A 297 -43.37 17.38 38.24
CA LYS A 297 -42.92 17.42 39.67
C LYS A 297 -42.59 16.10 40.44
N SER A 298 -41.57 16.04 41.32
CA SER A 298 -40.68 17.10 41.86
C SER A 298 -39.56 16.53 42.76
N THR A 299 -38.56 17.41 43.08
CA THR A 299 -37.66 17.40 44.28
C THR A 299 -36.70 16.23 44.50
N GLU A 300 -35.42 16.38 44.85
CA GLU A 300 -34.40 17.49 44.88
C GLU A 300 -33.00 16.78 44.92
N LYS A 301 -31.79 17.36 44.85
CA LYS A 301 -31.24 18.74 44.88
C LYS A 301 -30.79 19.19 43.47
N LYS A 302 -30.28 20.40 43.15
CA LYS A 302 -29.65 21.58 43.80
C LYS A 302 -28.10 21.61 43.97
N ALA A 303 -27.51 22.53 43.21
CA ALA A 303 -26.28 23.32 43.41
C ALA A 303 -24.93 22.83 42.82
N ILE A 304 -24.08 23.83 42.46
CA ILE A 304 -22.68 23.76 41.94
C ILE A 304 -22.62 23.38 40.43
N VAL A 305 -21.99 24.08 39.45
CA VAL A 305 -21.11 25.28 39.34
C VAL A 305 -21.69 26.25 38.28
N LYS A 306 -21.36 27.56 38.30
CA LYS A 306 -21.91 28.59 37.39
C LYS A 306 -20.94 29.18 36.33
N GLU A 307 -19.76 28.59 36.11
CA GLU A 307 -18.64 29.30 35.43
C GLU A 307 -18.20 28.79 34.04
N ASP A 308 -18.45 27.53 33.65
CA ASP A 308 -17.91 26.94 32.39
C ASP A 308 -18.88 26.94 31.19
N LEU A 309 -19.28 28.14 30.75
CA LEU A 309 -20.00 28.35 29.48
C LEU A 309 -19.19 29.19 28.47
N THR A 310 -18.30 30.07 28.92
CA THR A 310 -17.48 30.92 28.04
C THR A 310 -16.32 30.16 27.38
N SER A 311 -15.76 29.17 28.08
CA SER A 311 -14.66 28.30 27.66
C SER A 311 -15.04 27.35 26.50
N LYS A 312 -16.31 26.93 26.41
CA LYS A 312 -16.79 25.93 25.44
C LYS A 312 -16.82 26.41 23.99
N THR A 313 -16.73 25.48 23.05
CA THR A 313 -16.82 25.71 21.61
C THR A 313 -18.28 25.94 21.17
N VAL A 314 -18.47 26.51 19.98
CA VAL A 314 -19.82 26.79 19.44
C VAL A 314 -20.61 25.49 19.18
N ALA A 315 -19.93 24.39 18.88
CA ALA A 315 -20.57 23.08 18.68
C ALA A 315 -21.15 22.54 20.00
N GLU A 316 -20.35 22.50 21.07
CA GLU A 316 -20.78 22.04 22.40
C GLU A 316 -21.91 22.91 22.96
N LEU A 317 -21.85 24.23 22.75
CA LEU A 317 -22.93 25.14 23.12
C LEU A 317 -24.22 24.88 22.31
N ARG A 318 -24.13 24.49 21.05
CA ARG A 318 -25.31 24.09 20.25
C ARG A 318 -25.90 22.76 20.68
N GLU A 319 -25.09 21.80 21.10
CA GLU A 319 -25.60 20.54 21.66
C GLU A 319 -26.26 20.74 23.02
N LEU A 320 -25.68 21.56 23.90
CA LEU A 320 -26.32 21.97 25.16
C LEU A 320 -27.62 22.73 24.93
N ALA A 321 -27.66 23.63 23.94
CA ALA A 321 -28.87 24.39 23.59
C ALA A 321 -29.96 23.49 22.98
N LYS A 322 -29.57 22.47 22.20
CA LYS A 322 -30.46 21.42 21.69
C LYS A 322 -31.02 20.55 22.82
N ALA A 323 -30.18 20.19 23.81
CA ALA A 323 -30.59 19.42 24.98
C ALA A 323 -31.53 20.20 25.92
N LYS A 324 -31.44 21.54 25.95
CA LYS A 324 -32.40 22.45 26.62
C LYS A 324 -33.58 22.90 25.71
N GLU A 325 -33.73 22.33 24.51
CA GLU A 325 -34.78 22.65 23.53
C GLU A 325 -34.92 24.14 23.14
N ILE A 326 -33.81 24.90 23.15
CA ILE A 326 -33.81 26.33 22.83
C ILE A 326 -34.11 26.55 21.34
N LYS A 327 -35.25 27.14 21.00
CA LYS A 327 -35.64 27.45 19.61
C LYS A 327 -34.66 28.46 18.99
N GLY A 328 -34.17 28.17 17.78
CA GLY A 328 -33.23 29.03 17.04
C GLY A 328 -31.74 28.77 17.29
N TYR A 329 -31.37 27.78 18.12
CA TYR A 329 -29.97 27.48 18.47
C TYR A 329 -29.01 27.27 17.27
N SER A 330 -29.52 26.87 16.11
CA SER A 330 -28.73 26.62 14.89
C SER A 330 -28.23 27.90 14.20
N THR A 331 -28.94 29.03 14.35
CA THR A 331 -28.57 30.32 13.73
C THR A 331 -27.90 31.28 14.69
N MET A 332 -28.05 31.09 16.00
CA MET A 332 -27.44 31.93 17.04
C MET A 332 -25.90 31.93 17.01
N LYS A 333 -25.32 33.08 17.35
CA LYS A 333 -23.87 33.30 17.55
C LYS A 333 -23.42 32.81 18.93
N LYS A 334 -22.10 32.68 19.14
CA LYS A 334 -21.53 32.16 20.41
C LYS A 334 -22.01 32.95 21.65
N ALA A 335 -22.08 34.28 21.57
CA ALA A 335 -22.54 35.11 22.69
C ALA A 335 -24.02 34.88 23.04
N GLU A 336 -24.88 34.84 22.02
CA GLU A 336 -26.32 34.56 22.16
C GLU A 336 -26.57 33.15 22.72
N LEU A 337 -25.80 32.15 22.28
CA LEU A 337 -25.84 30.78 22.81
C LEU A 337 -25.40 30.71 24.28
N ILE A 338 -24.37 31.45 24.68
CA ILE A 338 -23.94 31.50 26.09
C ILE A 338 -25.02 32.13 26.95
N ASP A 339 -25.63 33.23 26.49
CA ASP A 339 -26.65 33.94 27.26
C ASP A 339 -27.94 33.14 27.39
N ALA A 340 -28.38 32.48 26.32
CA ALA A 340 -29.53 31.57 26.33
C ALA A 340 -29.28 30.26 27.15
N LEU A 341 -28.02 29.95 27.50
CA LEU A 341 -27.65 28.76 28.27
C LEU A 341 -27.43 29.00 29.77
N LYS A 342 -27.31 30.26 30.21
CA LYS A 342 -27.25 30.63 31.64
C LYS A 342 -28.54 30.29 32.39
#